data_AF-A0A0F8VX74-F1
#
_entry.id   AF-A0A0F8VX74-F1
#
_cell.length_a   1.000
_cell.length_b   1.000
_cell.length_c   1.000
_cell.angle_alpha   90.00
_cell.angle_beta   90.00
_cell.angle_gamma   90.00
#
_symmetry.space_group_name_H-M   'P 1'
#
loop_
_entity.id
_entity.type
_entity.pdbx_description
1 polymer ?
#
loop_
_entity_poly.entity_id
_entity_poly.type
_entity_poly.pdbx_seq_one_letter_code
_entity_poly.pdbx_strand_id
1 'polypeptide(L)' 'MPKSNQSKEIMDRKIDHLKIPLEFNVQHSKNYFEHIKLIHHPIPDVDFEEVDLSVKFFNKKVS' A
#
# COMPACT_ATOMS: atom_id res chain seq x y z
N MET A 1 19.18 -0.17 -30.69
CA MET A 1 18.87 -1.51 -30.14
C MET A 1 19.43 -1.59 -28.72
N PRO A 2 18.65 -2.00 -27.70
CA PRO A 2 19.21 -2.21 -26.37
C PRO A 2 20.30 -3.30 -26.48
N LYS A 3 21.45 -3.09 -25.85
CA LYS A 3 22.53 -4.09 -25.84
C LYS A 3 22.06 -5.28 -24.99
N SER A 4 22.30 -6.50 -25.45
CA SER A 4 21.76 -7.76 -24.90
C SER A 4 21.91 -7.97 -23.38
N ASN A 5 22.88 -7.32 -22.74
CA ASN A 5 23.09 -7.40 -21.28
C ASN A 5 22.27 -6.41 -20.44
N GLN A 6 21.69 -5.37 -21.03
CA GLN A 6 20.93 -4.35 -20.28
C GLN A 6 19.62 -4.89 -19.73
N SER A 7 19.00 -5.88 -20.39
CA SER A 7 17.76 -6.49 -19.92
C SER A 7 17.96 -7.31 -18.64
N LYS A 8 19.08 -8.04 -18.54
CA LYS A 8 19.40 -8.86 -17.36
C LYS A 8 19.62 -8.00 -16.11
N GLU A 9 20.44 -6.96 -16.22
CA GLU A 9 20.71 -6.04 -15.12
C GLU A 9 19.42 -5.36 -14.59
N ILE A 10 18.50 -4.98 -15.49
CA ILE A 10 17.19 -4.44 -15.11
C ILE A 10 16.35 -5.47 -14.36
N MET A 11 16.36 -6.74 -14.79
CA MET A 11 15.63 -7.82 -14.12
C MET A 11 16.20 -8.09 -12.73
N ASP A 12 17.53 -8.20 -12.62
CA ASP A 12 18.20 -8.44 -11.34
C ASP A 12 17.85 -7.33 -10.33
N ARG A 13 17.90 -6.05 -10.75
CA ARG A 13 17.47 -4.92 -9.90
C ARG A 13 16.00 -5.01 -9.48
N LYS A 14 15.09 -5.45 -10.36
CA LYS A 14 13.67 -5.62 -10.00
C LYS A 14 13.48 -6.72 -8.96
N ILE A 15 14.27 -7.79 -9.03
CA ILE A 15 14.27 -8.85 -8.01
C ILE A 15 14.79 -8.28 -6.68
N ASP A 16 15.86 -7.50 -6.70
CA ASP A 16 16.39 -6.86 -5.49
C ASP A 16 15.38 -5.89 -4.86
N HIS A 17 14.62 -5.14 -5.67
CA HIS A 17 13.54 -4.27 -5.18
C HIS A 17 12.41 -5.04 -4.46
N LEU A 18 12.26 -6.34 -4.69
CA LEU A 18 11.33 -7.19 -3.94
C LEU A 18 11.99 -7.78 -2.69
N LYS A 19 13.23 -8.29 -2.82
CA LYS A 19 13.96 -8.89 -1.71
C LYS A 19 14.26 -7.90 -0.60
N ILE A 20 14.73 -6.70 -0.96
CA ILE A 20 15.21 -5.72 0.02
C ILE A 20 14.10 -5.34 1.03
N PRO A 21 12.87 -4.98 0.60
CA PRO A 21 11.79 -4.67 1.52
C PRO A 21 11.23 -5.86 2.31
N LEU A 22 11.44 -7.09 1.82
CA LEU A 22 10.98 -8.32 2.48
C LEU A 22 11.97 -8.82 3.53
N GLU A 23 13.27 -8.67 3.29
CA GLU A 23 14.34 -9.27 4.10
C GLU A 23 14.99 -8.26 5.06
N PHE A 24 14.94 -6.97 4.76
CA PHE A 24 15.59 -5.93 5.56
C PHE A 24 14.57 -4.91 6.07
N ASN A 25 14.83 -4.37 7.27
CA ASN A 25 14.03 -3.28 7.81
C ASN A 25 14.38 -1.96 7.12
N VAL A 26 13.73 -1.69 5.98
CA VAL A 26 13.87 -0.46 5.18
C VAL A 26 12.64 0.43 5.24
N GLN A 27 11.65 0.09 6.08
CA GLN A 27 10.47 0.93 6.26
C GLN A 27 10.83 2.25 6.94
N HIS A 28 10.15 3.32 6.56
CA HIS A 28 10.33 4.61 7.21
C HIS A 28 9.91 4.54 8.68
N SER A 29 10.72 5.15 9.55
CA SER A 29 10.46 5.20 10.99
C SER A 29 9.28 6.08 11.39
N LYS A 30 8.77 6.92 10.49
CA LYS A 30 7.66 7.85 10.72
C LYS A 30 6.76 7.93 9.49
N ASN A 31 5.45 7.84 9.70
CA ASN A 31 4.40 8.03 8.67
C ASN A 31 3.41 9.15 9.03
N TYR A 32 3.61 9.82 10.17
CA TYR A 32 2.77 10.89 10.72
C TYR A 32 1.32 10.52 11.06
N PHE A 33 0.88 9.26 10.89
CA PHE A 33 -0.47 8.86 11.24
C PHE A 33 -0.74 8.94 12.74
N GLU A 34 0.28 8.86 13.58
CA GLU A 34 0.18 9.08 15.04
C GLU A 34 -0.28 10.50 15.42
N HIS A 35 -0.10 11.48 14.52
CA HIS A 35 -0.55 12.85 14.74
C HIS A 35 -2.01 13.08 14.34
N ILE A 36 -2.67 12.08 13.75
CA ILE A 36 -4.08 12.14 13.35
C ILE A 36 -4.91 11.37 14.37
N LYS A 37 -5.87 12.04 15.02
CA LYS A 37 -6.80 11.42 15.97
C LYS A 37 -8.22 11.47 15.40
N LEU A 38 -8.86 10.31 15.31
CA LEU A 38 -10.28 10.21 14.97
C LEU A 38 -11.12 10.32 16.24
N ILE A 39 -12.21 11.09 16.19
CA ILE A 39 -13.11 11.25 17.32
C ILE A 39 -13.96 9.98 17.45
N HIS A 40 -13.83 9.30 18.58
CA HIS A 40 -14.62 8.10 18.88
C HIS A 40 -16.05 8.46 19.28
N HIS A 41 -17.03 7.80 18.65
CA HIS A 41 -18.44 7.89 19.00
C HIS A 41 -18.84 6.58 19.69
N PRO A 42 -19.10 6.59 21.02
CA PRO A 42 -19.34 5.36 21.78
C PRO A 42 -20.70 4.72 21.50
N ILE A 43 -21.65 5.50 20.97
CA ILE A 43 -22.97 5.03 20.55
C ILE A 43 -23.12 5.46 19.08
N PRO A 44 -22.78 4.59 18.13
CA PRO A 44 -22.90 4.90 16.70
C PRO A 44 -24.35 4.83 16.24
N ASP A 45 -24.72 5.71 15.30
CA ASP A 45 -26.04 5.74 14.66
C ASP A 45 -26.15 4.77 13.45
N VAL A 46 -25.19 3.85 13.30
CA VAL A 46 -25.08 2.92 12.16
C VAL A 46 -24.92 1.48 12.64
N ASP A 47 -25.51 0.53 11.90
CA ASP A 47 -25.24 -0.90 12.08
C ASP A 47 -23.87 -1.25 11.47
N PHE A 48 -23.14 -2.12 12.14
CA PHE A 48 -21.85 -2.60 11.68
C PHE A 48 -21.97 -3.40 10.37
N GLU A 49 -23.02 -4.21 10.24
CA GLU A 49 -23.23 -5.06 9.04
C GLU A 49 -23.64 -4.24 7.80
N GLU A 50 -24.04 -2.98 7.99
CA GLU A 50 -24.45 -2.07 6.91
C GLU A 50 -23.30 -1.19 6.39
N VAL A 51 -22.09 -1.28 6.97
CA VAL A 51 -20.95 -0.45 6.55
C VAL A 51 -20.44 -0.86 5.17
N ASP A 52 -20.73 -0.02 4.15
CA ASP A 52 -20.22 -0.20 2.79
C ASP A 52 -18.76 0.29 2.67
N LEU A 53 -17.82 -0.64 2.53
CA LEU A 53 -16.40 -0.36 2.30
C LEU A 53 -16.06 -0.16 0.82
N SER A 54 -17.04 -0.31 -0.07
CA SER A 54 -16.78 -0.23 -1.50
C SER A 54 -16.46 1.20 -1.94
N VAL A 55 -15.55 1.30 -2.91
CA VAL A 55 -15.12 2.59 -3.45
C VAL A 55 -15.01 2.51 -4.97
N LYS A 56 -15.23 3.64 -5.64
CA LYS A 56 -14.95 3.78 -7.06
C LYS A 56 -13.49 4.23 -7.23
N PHE A 57 -12.64 3.32 -7.69
CA PHE A 57 -11.25 3.61 -8.02
C PHE A 57 -11.09 3.59 -9.55
N PHE A 58 -10.75 4.75 -10.11
CA PHE A 58 -10.91 5.02 -11.55
C PHE A 58 -12.34 4.74 -12.02
N ASN A 59 -12.52 3.91 -13.06
CA ASN A 59 -13.82 3.54 -13.61
C ASN A 59 -14.30 2.16 -13.13
N LYS A 60 -13.75 1.65 -12.02
CA LYS A 60 -14.11 0.34 -11.45
C LYS A 60 -14.58 0.49 -10.01
N LYS A 61 -15.57 -0.31 -9.64
CA LYS A 61 -15.96 -0.52 -8.24
C LYS A 61 -15.00 -1.55 -7.63
N VAL A 62 -14.42 -1.23 -6.47
CA VAL A 62 -13.58 -2.14 -5.68
C VAL A 62 -14.20 -2.33 -4.31
N SER A 63 -13.99 -3.52 -3.74
CA SER A 63 -14.44 -3.95 -2.41
C SER A 63 -13.24 -4.26 -1.54
#